data_AF-A0A502LMR8-F1
#
_entry.id   AF-A0A502LMR8-F1
#
_cell.length_a   1.000
_cell.length_b   1.000
_cell.length_c   1.000
_cell.angle_alpha   90.00
_cell.angle_beta   90.00
_cell.angle_gamma   90.00
#
_symmetry.space_group_name_H-M   'P 1'
#
loop_
_entity.id
_entity.type
_entity.pdbx_description
1 polymer ?
#
loop_
_entity_poly.entity_id
_entity_poly.type
_entity_poly.pdbx_seq_one_letter_code
_entity_poly.pdbx_strand_id
1 'polypeptide(L)'
;MALVNKPDESIFASSAKQGEVDNFPDLLRGWGVTFDQTQGIPPMEWFNFLFKRLDEKHTYLMQRGLPEWSATQDYTKGSCVQFDGVSYRALKDSKNNRPNESESQYWVRWGFTLSEIAQATLTQYGITKLYTGYDSQSEDLASTPKTAYQLKQLIDSNTRALGNVIPNSKKSSAVNSNSADTVATSAAVKTAYDKGVEAKTAADNAQRTANDGVSKANAAQTSANHAKSAADTAQSTANDGVSKANAANNNANGRVSKAGDSLTGILHTVGIASTHFGHGDYSSQYTSGAPFMVEATGSKDRDTYHPFVKGLVRSKGRYGAGFSLGYTTKQGNGDGFGRGIINLIEDNGTSKNWGFEHNGDFYSAGDVRTSSGKSLNTATQFSDFIYQKIGNFEVRKYPDGTMIQTNTVNFRGGYSHGTVYSFNWAVSFVSAPMVFGSSKAIQDFSFVDRSQMDIKTKSNGSTYYYYLYDPGAEQGDWDMQFLAIGRWKR
;
A
#
# COMPACT_ATOMS: atom_id res chain seq x y z
N MET A 1 74.84 12.43 31.53
CA MET A 1 76.24 12.08 31.19
C MET A 1 76.75 13.09 30.18
N ALA A 2 77.94 13.64 30.39
CA ALA A 2 78.60 14.41 29.33
C ALA A 2 78.89 13.49 28.13
N LEU A 3 78.83 14.02 26.92
CA LEU A 3 79.29 13.31 25.73
C LEU A 3 80.77 12.97 25.92
N VAL A 4 81.12 11.69 25.75
CA VAL A 4 82.54 11.28 25.72
C VAL A 4 83.16 11.86 24.45
N ASN A 5 84.39 12.35 24.54
CA ASN A 5 85.10 12.90 23.38
C ASN A 5 85.29 11.84 22.29
N LYS A 6 85.36 12.26 21.02
CA LYS A 6 85.68 11.36 19.90
C LYS A 6 87.00 10.65 20.20
N PRO A 7 87.02 9.31 20.23
CA PRO A 7 88.25 8.58 20.45
C PRO A 7 89.23 8.79 19.30
N ASP A 8 90.52 8.80 19.60
CA ASP A 8 91.53 8.81 18.55
C ASP A 8 91.60 7.45 17.81
N GLU A 9 92.12 7.50 16.59
CA GLU A 9 92.16 6.36 15.67
C GLU A 9 93.33 5.41 15.90
N SER A 10 94.19 5.67 16.88
CA SER A 10 95.31 4.77 17.14
C SER A 10 94.84 3.44 17.71
N ILE A 11 95.49 2.38 17.26
CA ILE A 11 95.25 1.01 17.71
C ILE A 11 96.47 0.62 18.55
N PHE A 12 96.21 0.09 19.74
CA PHE A 12 97.28 -0.36 20.62
C PHE A 12 98.14 -1.41 19.90
N ALA A 13 99.46 -1.23 19.95
CA ALA A 13 100.43 -2.13 19.34
C ALA A 13 100.33 -2.27 17.80
N SER A 14 99.68 -1.35 17.08
CA SER A 14 99.55 -1.42 15.62
C SER A 14 100.87 -1.28 14.84
N SER A 15 101.93 -0.82 15.50
CA SER A 15 103.28 -0.66 14.96
C SER A 15 104.32 -1.45 15.77
N ALA A 16 103.89 -2.45 16.55
CA ALA A 16 104.78 -3.31 17.30
C ALA A 16 105.75 -4.05 16.34
N LYS A 17 107.04 -4.03 16.65
CA LYS A 17 108.07 -4.82 15.96
C LYS A 17 108.77 -5.74 16.95
N GLN A 18 109.33 -6.83 16.44
CA GLN A 18 110.06 -7.80 17.24
C GLN A 18 111.39 -7.18 17.74
N GLY A 19 111.57 -7.14 19.06
CA GLY A 19 112.87 -6.81 19.70
C GLY A 19 113.27 -5.33 19.70
N GLU A 20 112.34 -4.40 19.50
CA GLU A 20 112.63 -2.95 19.48
C GLU A 20 112.45 -2.35 20.88
N VAL A 21 113.47 -1.63 21.36
CA VAL A 21 113.48 -0.91 22.64
C VAL A 21 113.38 0.58 22.32
N ASP A 22 112.24 1.19 22.62
CA ASP A 22 112.01 2.64 22.46
C ASP A 22 111.39 3.19 23.75
N ASN A 23 111.33 4.50 23.98
CA ASN A 23 110.81 5.04 25.26
C ASN A 23 109.27 4.95 25.37
N PHE A 24 108.75 4.39 26.47
CA PHE A 24 107.32 4.47 26.82
C PHE A 24 106.97 5.87 27.40
N PRO A 25 105.77 6.46 27.19
CA PRO A 25 104.57 5.92 26.52
C PRO A 25 104.57 6.05 24.98
N ASP A 26 104.68 4.90 24.30
CA ASP A 26 104.36 4.77 22.88
C ASP A 26 103.22 3.76 22.68
N LEU A 27 102.02 4.29 22.52
CA LEU A 27 100.78 3.54 22.33
C LEU A 27 100.79 2.64 21.08
N LEU A 28 101.48 3.07 20.00
CA LEU A 28 101.52 2.33 18.74
C LEU A 28 102.48 1.14 18.82
N ARG A 29 103.51 1.20 19.67
CA ARG A 29 104.49 0.11 19.85
C ARG A 29 104.07 -0.94 20.87
N GLY A 30 103.14 -0.62 21.76
CA GLY A 30 102.67 -1.53 22.79
C GLY A 30 103.68 -1.70 23.93
N TRP A 31 103.84 -2.91 24.45
CA TRP A 31 104.67 -3.20 25.64
C TRP A 31 106.15 -3.45 25.37
N GLY A 32 106.67 -3.10 24.18
CA GLY A 32 108.05 -3.42 23.74
C GLY A 32 109.17 -2.96 24.70
N VAL A 33 108.87 -2.04 25.61
CA VAL A 33 109.81 -1.40 26.57
C VAL A 33 109.84 -2.08 27.96
N THR A 34 108.93 -3.04 28.20
CA THR A 34 108.71 -3.57 29.56
C THR A 34 109.94 -4.26 30.14
N PHE A 35 110.79 -4.89 29.32
CA PHE A 35 112.00 -5.57 29.80
C PHE A 35 113.02 -4.61 30.44
N ASP A 36 113.27 -3.46 29.82
CA ASP A 36 114.32 -2.52 30.27
C ASP A 36 113.85 -1.58 31.39
N GLN A 37 112.54 -1.28 31.48
CA GLN A 37 111.99 -0.37 32.49
C GLN A 37 111.38 -1.09 33.70
N THR A 38 110.80 -2.28 33.50
CA THR A 38 109.99 -2.96 34.53
C THR A 38 110.22 -4.48 34.59
N GLN A 39 111.37 -4.97 34.08
CA GLN A 39 111.73 -6.39 34.06
C GLN A 39 110.71 -7.31 33.35
N GLY A 40 110.02 -6.76 32.34
CA GLY A 40 109.07 -7.49 31.50
C GLY A 40 107.63 -7.48 32.03
N ILE A 41 107.34 -6.71 33.09
CA ILE A 41 106.02 -6.67 33.74
C ILE A 41 105.42 -5.25 33.63
N PRO A 42 104.39 -5.01 32.79
CA PRO A 42 103.74 -3.70 32.72
C PRO A 42 103.13 -3.28 34.08
N PRO A 43 103.32 -2.04 34.55
CA PRO A 43 102.65 -1.52 35.76
C PRO A 43 101.13 -1.45 35.62
N MET A 44 100.41 -1.52 36.75
CA MET A 44 98.94 -1.45 36.80
C MET A 44 98.37 -0.15 36.21
N GLU A 45 99.10 0.97 36.35
CA GLU A 45 98.68 2.26 35.79
C GLU A 45 98.57 2.23 34.26
N TRP A 46 99.41 1.45 33.58
CA TRP A 46 99.35 1.33 32.13
C TRP A 46 98.12 0.52 31.69
N PHE A 47 97.74 -0.51 32.46
CA PHE A 47 96.48 -1.23 32.25
C PHE A 47 95.25 -0.34 32.49
N ASN A 48 95.26 0.46 33.57
CA ASN A 48 94.18 1.42 33.84
C ASN A 48 94.01 2.43 32.70
N PHE A 49 95.12 2.93 32.12
CA PHE A 49 95.08 3.80 30.96
C PHE A 49 94.46 3.11 29.73
N LEU A 50 94.85 1.87 29.42
CA LEU A 50 94.29 1.12 28.30
C LEU A 50 92.81 0.77 28.50
N PHE A 51 92.40 0.33 29.70
CA PHE A 51 91.00 0.04 30.00
C PHE A 51 90.14 1.28 29.93
N LYS A 52 90.59 2.41 30.51
CA LYS A 52 89.89 3.69 30.37
C LYS A 52 89.70 4.07 28.91
N ARG A 53 90.76 3.97 28.09
CA ARG A 53 90.71 4.24 26.66
C ARG A 53 89.70 3.34 25.93
N LEU A 54 89.64 2.05 26.29
CA LEU A 54 88.66 1.13 25.72
C LEU A 54 87.24 1.46 26.18
N ASP A 55 87.00 1.71 27.46
CA ASP A 55 85.68 2.04 28.00
C ASP A 55 85.13 3.35 27.43
N GLU A 56 85.98 4.36 27.25
CA GLU A 56 85.62 5.62 26.58
C GLU A 56 85.25 5.38 25.11
N LYS A 57 86.02 4.54 24.39
CA LYS A 57 85.69 4.10 23.01
C LYS A 57 84.34 3.40 22.92
N HIS A 58 84.06 2.46 23.82
CA HIS A 58 82.79 1.73 23.85
C HIS A 58 81.61 2.64 24.21
N THR A 59 81.77 3.48 25.24
CA THR A 59 80.73 4.42 25.68
C THR A 59 80.36 5.39 24.57
N TYR A 60 81.36 5.93 23.86
CA TYR A 60 81.14 6.80 22.70
C TYR A 60 80.31 6.10 21.62
N LEU A 61 80.62 4.84 21.27
CA LEU A 61 79.85 4.09 20.29
C LEU A 61 78.43 3.78 20.78
N MET A 62 78.24 3.42 22.06
CA MET A 62 76.92 3.16 22.63
C MET A 62 76.01 4.39 22.64
N GLN A 63 76.57 5.59 22.83
CA GLN A 63 75.79 6.84 22.78
C GLN A 63 75.34 7.19 21.36
N ARG A 64 76.14 6.82 20.35
CA ARG A 64 75.97 7.28 18.97
C ARG A 64 75.44 6.24 18.00
N GLY A 65 75.54 4.94 18.32
CA GLY A 65 75.18 3.81 17.46
C GLY A 65 76.18 3.53 16.33
N LEU A 66 76.73 4.57 15.68
CA LEU A 66 77.71 4.46 14.59
C LEU A 66 78.96 5.32 14.85
N PRO A 67 80.14 4.90 14.39
CA PRO A 67 81.35 5.73 14.49
C PRO A 67 81.23 7.01 13.65
N GLU A 68 81.76 8.13 14.14
CA GLU A 68 81.90 9.35 13.33
C GLU A 68 82.93 9.15 12.23
N TRP A 69 82.59 9.54 11.00
CA TRP A 69 83.48 9.51 9.86
C TRP A 69 84.79 10.26 10.15
N SER A 70 85.84 9.81 9.48
CA SER A 70 87.17 10.38 9.55
C SER A 70 87.86 10.39 8.20
N ALA A 71 88.56 11.49 7.92
CA ALA A 71 89.37 11.69 6.73
C ALA A 71 90.57 10.73 6.65
N THR A 72 91.07 10.26 7.79
CA THR A 72 92.32 9.48 7.89
C THR A 72 92.10 7.97 7.83
N GLN A 73 90.87 7.49 8.03
CA GLN A 73 90.53 6.08 8.07
C GLN A 73 90.13 5.54 6.67
N ASP A 74 90.49 4.30 6.40
CA ASP A 74 90.05 3.55 5.23
C ASP A 74 88.70 2.86 5.51
N TYR A 75 87.73 3.05 4.61
CA TYR A 75 86.42 2.41 4.67
C TYR A 75 86.26 1.45 3.50
N THR A 76 85.79 0.24 3.76
CA THR A 76 85.43 -0.72 2.72
C THR A 76 83.95 -0.58 2.33
N LYS A 77 83.59 -1.08 1.14
CA LYS A 77 82.17 -1.16 0.72
C LYS A 77 81.28 -1.73 1.82
N GLY A 78 80.22 -1.00 2.17
CA GLY A 78 79.25 -1.38 3.18
C GLY A 78 79.56 -0.88 4.60
N SER A 79 80.72 -0.27 4.85
CA SER A 79 81.02 0.41 6.12
C SER A 79 79.96 1.46 6.45
N CYS A 80 79.58 1.57 7.73
CA CYS A 80 78.57 2.51 8.19
C CYS A 80 79.19 3.53 9.14
N VAL A 81 78.91 4.80 8.92
CA VAL A 81 79.39 5.93 9.72
C VAL A 81 78.29 6.94 9.93
N GLN A 82 78.46 7.81 10.92
CA GLN A 82 77.73 9.07 10.98
C GLN A 82 78.62 10.23 10.53
N PHE A 83 78.01 11.25 9.93
CA PHE A 83 78.65 12.52 9.65
C PHE A 83 77.58 13.62 9.71
N ASP A 84 77.87 14.70 10.45
CA ASP A 84 76.94 15.81 10.66
C ASP A 84 75.53 15.38 11.14
N GLY A 85 75.49 14.42 12.06
CA GLY A 85 74.23 13.88 12.62
C GLY A 85 73.45 12.92 11.70
N VAL A 86 73.94 12.66 10.48
CA VAL A 86 73.28 11.77 9.50
C VAL A 86 74.07 10.47 9.33
N SER A 87 73.36 9.36 9.08
CA SER A 87 73.97 8.05 8.87
C SER A 87 74.21 7.75 7.39
N TYR A 88 75.41 7.29 7.07
CA TYR A 88 75.87 6.95 5.73
C TYR A 88 76.39 5.52 5.66
N ARG A 89 76.26 4.91 4.49
CA ARG A 89 76.82 3.62 4.14
C ARG A 89 77.74 3.77 2.93
N ALA A 90 78.92 3.18 2.99
CA ALA A 90 79.88 3.21 1.90
C ALA A 90 79.39 2.37 0.71
N LEU A 91 79.41 2.93 -0.49
CA LEU A 91 79.05 2.29 -1.77
C LEU A 91 80.21 1.50 -2.38
N LYS A 92 81.44 1.94 -2.09
CA LYS A 92 82.72 1.36 -2.51
C LYS A 92 83.79 1.76 -1.50
N ASP A 93 85.02 1.24 -1.67
CA ASP A 93 86.14 1.61 -0.81
C ASP A 93 86.39 3.13 -0.89
N SER A 94 86.64 3.76 0.25
CA SER A 94 86.74 5.22 0.38
C SER A 94 87.76 5.61 1.45
N LYS A 95 88.52 6.67 1.15
CA LYS A 95 89.42 7.34 2.09
C LYS A 95 89.37 8.83 1.83
N ASN A 96 89.18 9.64 2.87
CA ASN A 96 89.11 11.10 2.76
C ASN A 96 88.06 11.64 1.76
N ASN A 97 87.04 10.85 1.39
CA ASN A 97 85.88 11.34 0.63
C ASN A 97 84.76 11.67 1.62
N ARG A 98 84.29 12.92 1.65
CA ARG A 98 83.32 13.37 2.67
C ARG A 98 81.94 12.75 2.40
N PRO A 99 81.23 12.26 3.43
CA PRO A 99 79.93 11.59 3.21
C PRO A 99 78.82 12.48 2.64
N ASN A 100 78.84 13.80 2.90
CA ASN A 100 77.80 14.74 2.49
C ASN A 100 78.09 15.44 1.15
N GLU A 101 79.02 14.94 0.34
CA GLU A 101 79.25 15.45 -1.01
C GLU A 101 78.01 15.25 -1.89
N SER A 102 77.63 16.29 -2.64
CA SER A 102 76.53 16.21 -3.61
C SER A 102 76.82 15.12 -4.63
N GLU A 103 75.84 14.25 -4.88
CA GLU A 103 75.98 13.09 -5.80
C GLU A 103 77.18 12.18 -5.49
N SER A 104 77.47 11.99 -4.20
CA SER A 104 78.59 11.13 -3.78
C SER A 104 78.51 9.74 -4.38
N GLN A 105 79.58 9.33 -5.07
CA GLN A 105 79.75 7.96 -5.54
C GLN A 105 80.27 7.00 -4.45
N TYR A 106 80.68 7.55 -3.30
CA TYR A 106 81.33 6.81 -2.22
C TYR A 106 80.38 6.52 -1.07
N TRP A 107 79.42 7.40 -0.81
CA TRP A 107 78.53 7.32 0.35
C TRP A 107 77.07 7.47 -0.08
N VAL A 108 76.20 6.64 0.50
CA VAL A 108 74.75 6.80 0.38
C VAL A 108 74.15 7.01 1.76
N ARG A 109 73.19 7.92 1.86
CA ARG A 109 72.40 8.09 3.07
C ARG A 109 71.54 6.85 3.29
N TRP A 110 71.57 6.29 4.51
CA TRP A 110 70.87 5.02 4.78
C TRP A 110 69.81 5.11 5.89
N GLY A 111 69.84 6.18 6.69
CA GLY A 111 68.82 6.49 7.69
C GLY A 111 68.05 7.76 7.32
N PHE A 112 66.72 7.68 7.34
CA PHE A 112 65.80 8.79 7.12
C PHE A 112 64.82 8.89 8.29
N THR A 113 64.50 10.12 8.69
CA THR A 113 63.35 10.40 9.55
C THR A 113 62.08 10.51 8.72
N LEU A 114 60.91 10.32 9.34
CA LEU A 114 59.63 10.41 8.62
C LEU A 114 59.42 11.78 7.95
N SER A 115 59.92 12.86 8.56
CA SER A 115 59.88 14.22 8.02
C SER A 115 60.70 14.44 6.75
N GLU A 116 61.62 13.53 6.42
CA GLU A 116 62.49 13.62 5.25
C GLU A 116 61.93 12.87 4.04
N ILE A 117 60.84 12.11 4.23
CA ILE A 117 60.12 11.47 3.15
C ILE A 117 59.07 12.45 2.63
N ALA A 118 59.22 12.88 1.38
CA ALA A 118 58.28 13.80 0.74
C ALA A 118 56.87 13.20 0.61
N GLN A 119 55.87 14.07 0.41
CA GLN A 119 54.54 13.63 -0.01
C GLN A 119 54.59 13.12 -1.46
N ALA A 120 53.75 12.14 -1.77
CA ALA A 120 53.59 11.64 -3.13
C ALA A 120 52.95 12.72 -4.02
N THR A 121 53.40 12.82 -5.26
CA THR A 121 52.81 13.66 -6.30
C THR A 121 52.64 12.82 -7.57
N LEU A 122 52.08 13.39 -8.64
CA LEU A 122 51.98 12.72 -9.94
C LEU A 122 53.34 12.35 -10.55
N THR A 123 54.43 12.98 -10.12
CA THR A 123 55.78 12.79 -10.68
C THR A 123 56.81 12.28 -9.66
N GLN A 124 56.46 12.20 -8.38
CA GLN A 124 57.37 11.84 -7.30
C GLN A 124 56.75 10.81 -6.35
N TYR A 125 57.50 9.76 -6.03
CA TYR A 125 57.13 8.79 -4.98
C TYR A 125 57.23 9.42 -3.59
N GLY A 126 56.28 9.10 -2.70
CA GLY A 126 56.25 9.64 -1.35
C GLY A 126 55.11 9.10 -0.48
N ILE A 127 54.82 9.79 0.62
CA ILE A 127 53.70 9.49 1.52
C ILE A 127 52.40 10.08 0.95
N THR A 128 51.30 9.34 0.99
CA THR A 128 49.96 9.83 0.62
C THR A 128 48.95 9.48 1.71
N LYS A 129 47.91 10.31 1.86
CA LYS A 129 46.82 10.07 2.81
C LYS A 129 45.74 9.21 2.16
N LEU A 130 45.28 8.18 2.87
CA LEU A 130 44.13 7.38 2.46
C LEU A 130 42.83 8.17 2.61
N TYR A 131 41.95 8.08 1.63
CA TYR A 131 40.69 8.80 1.59
C TYR A 131 39.48 7.87 1.40
N THR A 132 38.45 8.10 2.22
CA THR A 132 37.16 7.39 2.17
C THR A 132 36.08 8.41 1.82
N GLY A 133 35.67 8.42 0.56
CA GLY A 133 34.72 9.37 -0.03
C GLY A 133 34.81 9.33 -1.55
N TYR A 134 33.93 10.07 -2.24
CA TYR A 134 33.83 10.06 -3.71
C TYR A 134 33.51 11.45 -4.30
N ASP A 135 33.72 12.51 -3.51
CA ASP A 135 33.44 13.91 -3.85
C ASP A 135 34.72 14.76 -4.01
N SER A 136 35.90 14.13 -3.97
CA SER A 136 37.18 14.82 -4.13
C SER A 136 37.79 14.57 -5.52
N GLN A 137 38.42 15.61 -6.07
CA GLN A 137 39.26 15.56 -7.27
C GLN A 137 40.76 15.69 -6.92
N SER A 138 41.13 15.56 -5.64
CA SER A 138 42.52 15.72 -5.19
C SER A 138 43.40 14.58 -5.70
N GLU A 139 44.60 14.92 -6.18
CA GLU A 139 45.56 13.96 -6.74
C GLU A 139 46.63 13.50 -5.72
N ASP A 140 46.59 14.05 -4.50
CA ASP A 140 47.48 13.71 -3.38
C ASP A 140 46.87 12.68 -2.41
N LEU A 141 45.67 12.18 -2.70
CA LEU A 141 44.93 11.20 -1.90
C LEU A 141 44.83 9.84 -2.59
N ALA A 142 44.98 8.76 -1.83
CA ALA A 142 44.79 7.40 -2.32
C ALA A 142 43.40 6.84 -1.95
N SER A 143 42.70 6.26 -2.93
CA SER A 143 41.39 5.64 -2.73
C SER A 143 41.47 4.37 -1.88
N THR A 144 40.45 4.15 -1.05
CA THR A 144 40.35 2.96 -0.18
C THR A 144 39.40 1.90 -0.74
N PRO A 145 39.53 0.61 -0.35
CA PRO A 145 38.55 -0.42 -0.69
C PRO A 145 37.12 -0.09 -0.25
N LYS A 146 36.96 0.69 0.84
CA LYS A 146 35.66 1.16 1.32
C LYS A 146 34.99 2.10 0.32
N THR A 147 35.74 3.04 -0.28
CA THR A 147 35.25 3.88 -1.38
C THR A 147 34.80 3.02 -2.56
N ALA A 148 35.60 2.04 -2.98
CA ALA A 148 35.24 1.15 -4.09
C ALA A 148 33.95 0.35 -3.82
N TYR A 149 33.76 -0.12 -2.58
CA TYR A 149 32.54 -0.81 -2.16
C TYR A 149 31.31 0.10 -2.19
N GLN A 150 31.43 1.36 -1.75
CA GLN A 150 30.33 2.33 -1.82
C GLN A 150 29.96 2.65 -3.28
N LEU A 151 30.95 2.88 -4.14
CA LEU A 151 30.72 3.08 -5.57
C LEU A 151 30.02 1.88 -6.21
N LYS A 152 30.42 0.65 -5.86
CA LYS A 152 29.74 -0.57 -6.33
C LYS A 152 28.27 -0.59 -5.91
N GLN A 153 27.95 -0.26 -4.65
CA GLN A 153 26.56 -0.21 -4.19
C GLN A 153 25.71 0.80 -4.96
N LEU A 154 26.27 1.99 -5.23
CA LEU A 154 25.65 3.02 -6.07
C LEU A 154 25.39 2.51 -7.50
N ILE A 155 26.37 1.84 -8.11
CA ILE A 155 26.24 1.23 -9.43
C ILE A 155 25.15 0.16 -9.44
N ASP A 156 25.19 -0.79 -8.50
CA ASP A 156 24.17 -1.83 -8.39
C ASP A 156 22.76 -1.23 -8.20
N SER A 157 22.65 -0.14 -7.42
CA SER A 157 21.39 0.58 -7.22
C SER A 157 20.87 1.20 -8.52
N ASN A 158 21.73 1.88 -9.26
CA ASN A 158 21.37 2.46 -10.56
C ASN A 158 21.00 1.37 -11.58
N THR A 159 21.72 0.25 -11.63
CA THR A 159 21.40 -0.88 -12.50
C THR A 159 20.02 -1.46 -12.18
N ARG A 160 19.68 -1.64 -10.90
CA ARG A 160 18.33 -2.09 -10.49
C ARG A 160 17.25 -1.07 -10.86
N ALA A 161 17.51 0.22 -10.62
CA ALA A 161 16.55 1.28 -10.95
C ALA A 161 16.27 1.35 -12.46
N LEU A 162 17.31 1.22 -13.29
CA LEU A 162 17.19 1.22 -14.75
C LEU A 162 16.57 -0.07 -15.29
N GLY A 163 16.79 -1.22 -14.63
CA GLY A 163 16.16 -2.49 -14.99
C GLY A 163 14.63 -2.50 -14.87
N ASN A 164 14.07 -1.60 -14.05
CA ASN A 164 12.62 -1.46 -13.87
C ASN A 164 11.96 -0.48 -14.87
N VAL A 165 12.73 0.13 -15.78
CA VAL A 165 12.21 1.10 -16.75
C VAL A 165 12.08 0.44 -18.13
N ILE A 166 10.92 0.61 -18.76
CA ILE A 166 10.72 0.22 -20.16
C ILE A 166 11.29 1.32 -21.07
N PRO A 167 12.29 1.02 -21.94
CA PRO A 167 12.85 2.00 -22.87
C PRO A 167 11.80 2.54 -23.84
N ASN A 168 11.93 3.80 -24.28
CA ASN A 168 11.00 4.38 -25.25
C ASN A 168 10.99 3.64 -26.60
N SER A 169 12.11 3.05 -27.00
CA SER A 169 12.20 2.19 -28.18
C SER A 169 11.38 0.89 -28.07
N LYS A 170 10.97 0.51 -26.86
CA LYS A 170 10.14 -0.67 -26.59
C LYS A 170 8.67 -0.31 -26.32
N LYS A 171 8.28 0.95 -26.48
CA LYS A 171 6.88 1.40 -26.35
C LYS A 171 6.29 1.63 -27.74
N SER A 172 5.09 1.12 -27.99
CA SER A 172 4.39 1.27 -29.26
C SER A 172 3.00 1.87 -29.08
N SER A 173 2.67 2.87 -29.90
CA SER A 173 1.33 3.45 -29.98
C SER A 173 0.47 2.84 -31.09
N ALA A 174 0.97 1.82 -31.80
CA ALA A 174 0.21 1.11 -32.82
C ALA A 174 -0.79 0.13 -32.18
N VAL A 175 -2.05 0.17 -32.63
CA VAL A 175 -3.13 -0.73 -32.13
C VAL A 175 -3.26 -2.04 -32.91
N ASN A 176 -2.35 -2.27 -33.86
CA ASN A 176 -2.31 -3.44 -34.73
C ASN A 176 -0.92 -4.10 -34.76
N SER A 177 -0.04 -3.74 -33.83
CA SER A 177 1.29 -4.34 -33.74
C SER A 177 1.19 -5.78 -33.24
N ASN A 178 1.88 -6.70 -33.92
CA ASN A 178 2.03 -8.10 -33.52
C ASN A 178 3.40 -8.39 -32.88
N SER A 179 4.18 -7.33 -32.57
CA SER A 179 5.51 -7.48 -31.98
C SER A 179 5.41 -8.08 -30.57
N ALA A 180 6.22 -9.11 -30.28
CA ALA A 180 6.38 -9.64 -28.93
C ALA A 180 7.33 -8.80 -28.07
N ASP A 181 8.04 -7.85 -28.68
CA ASP A 181 9.13 -7.10 -28.05
C ASP A 181 8.70 -5.75 -27.49
N THR A 182 7.53 -5.23 -27.87
CA THR A 182 7.08 -3.90 -27.49
C THR A 182 5.83 -3.95 -26.63
N VAL A 183 5.67 -2.98 -25.74
CA VAL A 183 4.47 -2.81 -24.92
C VAL A 183 3.59 -1.70 -25.47
N ALA A 184 2.28 -1.86 -25.34
CA ALA A 184 1.32 -0.84 -25.74
C ALA A 184 1.42 0.40 -24.84
N THR A 185 1.46 1.59 -25.45
CA THR A 185 1.31 2.85 -24.72
C THR A 185 -0.14 3.07 -24.30
N SER A 186 -0.37 3.96 -23.33
CA SER A 186 -1.73 4.41 -22.98
C SER A 186 -2.50 4.97 -24.19
N ALA A 187 -1.80 5.60 -25.16
CA ALA A 187 -2.39 6.06 -26.41
C ALA A 187 -2.90 4.91 -27.30
N ALA A 188 -2.14 3.82 -27.44
CA ALA A 188 -2.61 2.62 -28.14
C ALA A 188 -3.82 2.01 -27.42
N VAL A 189 -3.74 1.83 -26.10
CA VAL A 189 -4.82 1.24 -25.30
C VAL A 189 -6.10 2.07 -25.40
N LYS A 190 -5.99 3.40 -25.29
CA LYS A 190 -7.12 4.33 -25.46
C LYS A 190 -7.72 4.23 -26.86
N THR A 191 -6.89 4.24 -27.89
CA THR A 191 -7.36 4.12 -29.28
C THR A 191 -8.08 2.78 -29.52
N ALA A 192 -7.55 1.67 -28.98
CA ALA A 192 -8.21 0.37 -29.07
C ALA A 192 -9.54 0.34 -28.30
N TYR A 193 -9.60 0.95 -27.13
CA TYR A 193 -10.82 1.11 -26.34
C TYR A 193 -11.89 1.90 -27.11
N ASP A 194 -11.53 3.05 -27.68
CA ASP A 194 -12.45 3.90 -28.44
C ASP A 194 -13.04 3.15 -29.64
N LYS A 195 -12.21 2.41 -30.39
CA LYS A 195 -12.69 1.52 -31.46
C LYS A 195 -13.67 0.47 -30.97
N GLY A 196 -13.46 -0.08 -29.77
CA GLY A 196 -14.39 -1.00 -29.12
C GLY A 196 -15.74 -0.34 -28.79
N VAL A 197 -15.73 0.91 -28.31
CA VAL A 197 -16.95 1.70 -28.04
C VAL A 197 -17.70 2.02 -29.33
N GLU A 198 -17.00 2.40 -30.40
CA GLU A 198 -17.59 2.63 -31.72
C GLU A 198 -18.25 1.36 -32.26
N ALA A 199 -17.56 0.21 -32.18
CA ALA A 199 -18.10 -1.08 -32.60
C ALA A 199 -19.36 -1.47 -31.81
N LYS A 200 -19.36 -1.27 -30.48
CA LYS A 200 -20.55 -1.50 -29.65
C LYS A 200 -21.72 -0.60 -30.07
N THR A 201 -21.44 0.68 -30.31
CA THR A 201 -22.46 1.65 -30.72
C THR A 201 -23.06 1.26 -32.08
N ALA A 202 -22.23 0.81 -33.02
CA ALA A 202 -22.68 0.30 -34.32
C ALA A 202 -23.54 -0.96 -34.16
N ALA A 203 -23.16 -1.89 -33.28
CA ALA A 203 -23.95 -3.09 -32.98
C ALA A 203 -25.32 -2.75 -32.35
N ASP A 204 -25.35 -1.83 -31.38
CA ASP A 204 -26.59 -1.37 -30.74
C ASP A 204 -27.52 -0.68 -31.73
N ASN A 205 -26.97 0.13 -32.65
CA ASN A 205 -27.72 0.73 -33.75
C ASN A 205 -28.33 -0.35 -34.67
N ALA A 206 -27.55 -1.35 -35.05
CA ALA A 206 -28.02 -2.45 -35.91
C ALA A 206 -29.14 -3.25 -35.24
N GLN A 207 -29.01 -3.56 -33.94
CA GLN A 207 -30.05 -4.25 -33.18
C GLN A 207 -31.34 -3.43 -33.08
N ARG A 208 -31.25 -2.10 -32.89
CA ARG A 208 -32.43 -1.23 -32.92
C ARG A 208 -33.15 -1.26 -34.26
N THR A 209 -32.41 -1.17 -35.36
CA THR A 209 -32.99 -1.27 -36.71
C THR A 209 -33.66 -2.62 -36.93
N ALA A 210 -33.06 -3.72 -36.47
CA ALA A 210 -33.66 -5.05 -36.55
C ALA A 210 -34.97 -5.13 -35.73
N ASN A 211 -34.97 -4.62 -34.50
CA ASN A 211 -36.17 -4.59 -33.64
C ASN A 211 -37.30 -3.74 -34.25
N ASP A 212 -36.97 -2.60 -34.87
CA ASP A 212 -37.93 -1.76 -35.59
C ASP A 212 -38.51 -2.51 -36.81
N GLY A 213 -37.66 -3.22 -37.55
CA GLY A 213 -38.09 -4.11 -38.63
C GLY A 213 -39.07 -5.19 -38.17
N VAL A 214 -38.77 -5.88 -37.06
CA VAL A 214 -39.67 -6.88 -36.45
C VAL A 214 -41.00 -6.25 -36.02
N SER A 215 -40.96 -5.07 -35.41
CA SER A 215 -42.16 -4.36 -34.97
C SER A 215 -43.06 -3.98 -36.14
N LYS A 216 -42.48 -3.48 -37.24
CA LYS A 216 -43.19 -3.18 -38.49
C LYS A 216 -43.78 -4.44 -39.13
N ALA A 217 -43.04 -5.55 -39.13
CA ALA A 217 -43.54 -6.82 -39.62
C ALA A 217 -44.74 -7.34 -38.80
N ASN A 218 -44.67 -7.26 -37.47
CA ASN A 218 -45.78 -7.62 -36.58
C ASN A 218 -47.01 -6.72 -36.79
N ALA A 219 -46.81 -5.41 -36.98
CA ALA A 219 -47.88 -4.48 -37.32
C ALA A 219 -48.53 -4.83 -38.66
N ALA A 220 -47.74 -5.13 -39.69
CA ALA A 220 -48.25 -5.57 -40.99
C ALA A 220 -49.03 -6.89 -40.87
N GLN A 221 -48.53 -7.86 -40.11
CA GLN A 221 -49.22 -9.13 -39.85
C GLN A 221 -50.55 -8.92 -39.11
N THR A 222 -50.57 -8.01 -38.13
CA THR A 222 -51.78 -7.66 -37.39
C THR A 222 -52.81 -7.03 -38.33
N SER A 223 -52.41 -6.07 -39.16
CA SER A 223 -53.27 -5.49 -40.19
C SER A 223 -53.79 -6.53 -41.18
N ALA A 224 -52.97 -7.48 -41.61
CA ALA A 224 -53.39 -8.58 -42.47
C ALA A 224 -54.42 -9.50 -41.78
N ASN A 225 -54.22 -9.81 -40.49
CA ASN A 225 -55.16 -10.59 -39.70
C ASN A 225 -56.50 -9.85 -39.52
N HIS A 226 -56.47 -8.52 -39.32
CA HIS A 226 -57.67 -7.70 -39.28
C HIS A 226 -58.39 -7.70 -40.63
N ALA A 227 -57.67 -7.53 -41.74
CA ALA A 227 -58.25 -7.58 -43.08
C ALA A 227 -58.90 -8.95 -43.36
N LYS A 228 -58.24 -10.05 -42.97
CA LYS A 228 -58.81 -11.40 -43.06
C LYS A 228 -60.08 -11.54 -42.22
N SER A 229 -60.05 -11.10 -40.96
CA SER A 229 -61.22 -11.16 -40.07
C SER A 229 -62.39 -10.33 -40.60
N ALA A 230 -62.11 -9.16 -41.18
CA ALA A 230 -63.10 -8.33 -41.84
C ALA A 230 -63.69 -9.02 -43.08
N ALA A 231 -62.87 -9.69 -43.89
CA ALA A 231 -63.33 -10.49 -45.02
C ALA A 231 -64.20 -11.68 -44.57
N ASP A 232 -63.77 -12.41 -43.53
CA ASP A 232 -64.55 -13.50 -42.93
C ASP A 232 -65.90 -13.00 -42.40
N THR A 233 -65.92 -11.81 -41.77
CA THR A 233 -67.14 -11.14 -41.29
C THR A 233 -68.05 -10.73 -42.45
N ALA A 234 -67.48 -10.16 -43.51
CA ALA A 234 -68.21 -9.78 -44.71
C ALA A 234 -68.84 -11.02 -45.38
N GLN A 235 -68.10 -12.12 -45.47
CA GLN A 235 -68.60 -13.40 -45.98
C GLN A 235 -69.71 -13.96 -45.09
N SER A 236 -69.55 -13.95 -43.77
CA SER A 236 -70.60 -14.36 -42.84
C SER A 236 -71.86 -13.50 -42.99
N THR A 237 -71.69 -12.19 -43.16
CA THR A 237 -72.81 -11.25 -43.38
C THR A 237 -73.52 -11.53 -44.71
N ALA A 238 -72.77 -11.85 -45.76
CA ALA A 238 -73.34 -12.25 -47.06
C ALA A 238 -74.10 -13.59 -46.94
N ASN A 239 -73.52 -14.57 -46.25
CA ASN A 239 -74.16 -15.87 -45.98
C ASN A 239 -75.44 -15.70 -45.13
N ASP A 240 -75.41 -14.82 -44.13
CA ASP A 240 -76.57 -14.43 -43.34
C ASP A 240 -77.61 -13.71 -44.19
N GLY A 241 -77.18 -12.85 -45.13
CA GLY A 241 -78.07 -12.19 -46.09
C GLY A 241 -78.79 -13.20 -46.99
N VAL A 242 -78.06 -14.19 -47.53
CA VAL A 242 -78.63 -15.29 -48.30
C VAL A 242 -79.57 -16.14 -47.43
N SER A 243 -79.15 -16.46 -46.20
CA SER A 243 -79.97 -17.23 -45.25
C SER A 243 -81.24 -16.49 -44.85
N LYS A 244 -81.17 -15.17 -44.64
CA LYS A 244 -82.32 -14.29 -44.36
C LYS A 244 -83.21 -14.13 -45.58
N ALA A 245 -82.67 -14.05 -46.79
CA ALA A 245 -83.46 -14.02 -48.01
C ALA A 245 -84.21 -15.35 -48.20
N ASN A 246 -83.53 -16.48 -48.01
CA ASN A 246 -84.14 -17.82 -48.02
C ASN A 246 -85.18 -17.96 -46.90
N ALA A 247 -84.86 -17.50 -45.69
CA ALA A 247 -85.77 -17.52 -44.56
C ALA A 247 -86.96 -16.58 -44.78
N ALA A 248 -86.80 -15.40 -45.36
CA ALA A 248 -87.90 -14.49 -45.71
C ALA A 248 -88.81 -15.11 -46.77
N ASN A 249 -88.23 -15.79 -47.76
CA ASN A 249 -88.98 -16.56 -48.76
C ASN A 249 -89.78 -17.71 -48.10
N ASN A 250 -89.17 -18.41 -47.13
CA ASN A 250 -89.82 -19.48 -46.37
C ASN A 250 -90.82 -18.96 -45.32
N ASN A 251 -90.61 -17.77 -44.76
CA ASN A 251 -91.44 -17.16 -43.72
C ASN A 251 -92.67 -16.47 -44.31
N ALA A 252 -92.54 -15.83 -45.49
CA ALA A 252 -93.67 -15.39 -46.30
C ALA A 252 -94.61 -16.55 -46.67
N ASN A 253 -94.06 -17.77 -46.78
CA ASN A 253 -94.82 -19.00 -47.02
C ASN A 253 -95.29 -19.72 -45.74
N GLY A 254 -95.00 -19.25 -44.51
CA GLY A 254 -95.02 -20.14 -43.34
C GLY A 254 -95.62 -19.69 -42.00
N ARG A 255 -95.30 -18.53 -41.41
CA ARG A 255 -95.46 -18.35 -39.94
C ARG A 255 -95.57 -16.88 -39.46
N VAL A 256 -96.63 -16.09 -39.68
CA VAL A 256 -97.86 -15.98 -38.83
C VAL A 256 -98.75 -14.83 -39.39
N SER A 257 -100.09 -14.95 -39.26
CA SER A 257 -101.14 -14.03 -39.73
C SER A 257 -101.11 -12.61 -39.09
N LYS A 258 -101.71 -11.62 -39.77
CA LYS A 258 -101.76 -10.18 -39.43
C LYS A 258 -102.56 -9.80 -38.16
N ALA A 259 -102.53 -10.59 -37.10
CA ALA A 259 -103.11 -10.23 -35.81
C ALA A 259 -102.06 -10.51 -34.73
N GLY A 260 -101.49 -9.44 -34.17
CA GLY A 260 -100.25 -9.47 -33.36
C GLY A 260 -100.31 -10.33 -32.10
N ASP A 261 -99.14 -10.55 -31.50
CA ASP A 261 -98.99 -11.27 -30.25
C ASP A 261 -97.88 -10.71 -29.34
N SER A 262 -98.01 -11.02 -28.05
CA SER A 262 -97.17 -10.59 -26.92
C SER A 262 -96.25 -11.72 -26.43
N LEU A 263 -95.11 -11.37 -25.82
CA LEU A 263 -94.17 -12.33 -25.22
C LEU A 263 -94.14 -12.18 -23.69
N THR A 264 -94.24 -13.29 -22.96
CA THR A 264 -94.05 -13.35 -21.49
C THR A 264 -92.96 -14.37 -21.12
N GLY A 265 -91.92 -13.91 -20.40
CA GLY A 265 -90.74 -14.70 -19.98
C GLY A 265 -89.49 -13.82 -19.75
N ILE A 266 -88.48 -14.33 -19.02
CA ILE A 266 -87.21 -13.61 -18.75
C ILE A 266 -86.33 -13.56 -20.01
N LEU A 267 -85.86 -12.36 -20.33
CA LEU A 267 -84.96 -12.07 -21.44
C LEU A 267 -83.50 -12.34 -21.04
N HIS A 268 -82.87 -13.33 -21.68
CA HIS A 268 -81.41 -13.48 -21.62
C HIS A 268 -80.78 -12.65 -22.75
N THR A 269 -79.96 -11.65 -22.39
CA THR A 269 -79.22 -10.83 -23.35
C THR A 269 -77.71 -10.96 -23.12
N VAL A 270 -76.92 -10.85 -24.19
CA VAL A 270 -75.46 -10.81 -24.17
C VAL A 270 -75.00 -9.38 -24.52
N GLY A 271 -74.38 -8.69 -23.55
CA GLY A 271 -73.76 -7.37 -23.73
C GLY A 271 -74.27 -6.28 -22.79
N ILE A 272 -73.84 -6.29 -21.52
CA ILE A 272 -73.87 -5.07 -20.69
C ILE A 272 -72.50 -4.42 -20.82
N ALA A 273 -72.40 -3.37 -21.64
CA ALA A 273 -71.27 -2.46 -21.63
C ALA A 273 -71.66 -1.23 -20.81
N SER A 274 -70.92 -0.95 -19.72
CA SER A 274 -71.05 0.32 -19.01
C SER A 274 -70.20 1.37 -19.73
N THR A 275 -70.80 2.51 -20.11
CA THR A 275 -70.13 3.62 -20.81
C THR A 275 -69.58 4.68 -19.83
N HIS A 276 -68.91 4.28 -18.74
CA HIS A 276 -68.48 5.23 -17.72
C HIS A 276 -67.09 5.83 -17.99
N PHE A 277 -67.03 7.16 -18.08
CA PHE A 277 -65.81 7.98 -18.12
C PHE A 277 -65.44 8.47 -16.70
N GLY A 278 -64.16 8.73 -16.43
CA GLY A 278 -63.71 9.31 -15.16
C GLY A 278 -64.33 10.69 -14.89
N HIS A 279 -64.63 11.01 -13.62
CA HIS A 279 -65.42 12.19 -13.24
C HIS A 279 -64.69 13.10 -12.24
N GLY A 280 -64.18 14.25 -12.70
CA GLY A 280 -63.71 15.34 -11.84
C GLY A 280 -62.44 15.07 -11.03
N ASP A 281 -62.23 15.89 -9.99
CA ASP A 281 -61.15 15.78 -9.01
C ASP A 281 -61.41 14.66 -7.98
N TYR A 282 -60.42 14.33 -7.12
CA TYR A 282 -60.56 13.25 -6.13
C TYR A 282 -61.77 13.43 -5.20
N SER A 283 -62.16 14.67 -4.90
CA SER A 283 -63.28 14.99 -4.00
C SER A 283 -64.66 14.69 -4.62
N SER A 284 -64.78 14.89 -5.94
CA SER A 284 -66.02 14.65 -6.70
C SER A 284 -66.39 13.16 -6.86
N GLN A 285 -65.48 12.25 -6.52
CA GLN A 285 -65.71 10.80 -6.63
C GLN A 285 -66.77 10.28 -5.64
N TYR A 286 -66.99 10.96 -4.52
CA TYR A 286 -67.94 10.52 -3.49
C TYR A 286 -69.41 10.70 -3.91
N THR A 287 -69.72 11.75 -4.68
CA THR A 287 -71.10 12.10 -5.07
C THR A 287 -71.45 11.66 -6.49
N SER A 288 -70.47 11.26 -7.30
CA SER A 288 -70.72 10.65 -8.61
C SER A 288 -71.23 9.22 -8.42
N GLY A 289 -72.34 8.86 -9.07
CA GLY A 289 -72.85 7.48 -9.05
C GLY A 289 -71.78 6.50 -9.52
N ALA A 290 -71.24 5.69 -8.61
CA ALA A 290 -70.18 4.76 -8.95
C ALA A 290 -70.70 3.67 -9.89
N PRO A 291 -69.90 3.20 -10.87
CA PRO A 291 -70.30 2.12 -11.78
C PRO A 291 -70.69 0.82 -11.07
N PHE A 292 -70.19 0.63 -9.84
CA PHE A 292 -70.54 -0.44 -8.93
C PHE A 292 -70.83 0.18 -7.57
N MET A 293 -72.10 0.30 -7.21
CA MET A 293 -72.52 0.66 -5.85
C MET A 293 -72.80 -0.64 -5.09
N VAL A 294 -72.09 -0.84 -3.97
CA VAL A 294 -72.41 -1.92 -3.04
C VAL A 294 -73.06 -1.29 -1.81
N GLU A 295 -74.36 -1.46 -1.72
CA GLU A 295 -75.14 -0.89 -0.62
C GLU A 295 -75.04 -1.79 0.61
N ALA A 296 -74.67 -1.22 1.75
CA ALA A 296 -74.55 -1.95 3.01
C ALA A 296 -75.90 -2.17 3.70
N THR A 297 -77.02 -1.75 3.10
CA THR A 297 -78.37 -1.89 3.65
C THR A 297 -78.69 -3.36 3.93
N GLY A 298 -78.86 -3.70 5.21
CA GLY A 298 -79.10 -5.08 5.68
C GLY A 298 -77.82 -5.90 5.96
N SER A 299 -76.64 -5.33 5.74
CA SER A 299 -75.34 -5.86 6.19
C SER A 299 -75.06 -5.42 7.64
N LYS A 300 -74.08 -6.03 8.31
CA LYS A 300 -73.66 -5.53 9.64
C LYS A 300 -72.93 -4.20 9.46
N ASP A 301 -73.40 -3.16 10.16
CA ASP A 301 -72.87 -1.78 10.10
C ASP A 301 -71.40 -1.63 10.56
N ARG A 302 -70.73 -2.74 10.91
CA ARG A 302 -69.35 -2.78 11.42
C ARG A 302 -68.65 -4.05 10.93
N ASP A 303 -67.33 -3.96 10.78
CA ASP A 303 -66.41 -5.09 10.58
C ASP A 303 -66.72 -6.00 9.38
N THR A 304 -67.42 -5.50 8.35
CA THR A 304 -67.90 -6.33 7.22
C THR A 304 -67.23 -5.96 5.90
N TYR A 305 -66.64 -6.94 5.22
CA TYR A 305 -66.00 -6.76 3.92
C TYR A 305 -66.99 -6.88 2.75
N HIS A 306 -67.01 -5.87 1.89
CA HIS A 306 -67.87 -5.78 0.71
C HIS A 306 -67.01 -5.80 -0.56
N PRO A 307 -66.95 -6.91 -1.31
CA PRO A 307 -66.18 -6.99 -2.54
C PRO A 307 -66.89 -6.23 -3.68
N PHE A 308 -66.16 -5.34 -4.35
CA PHE A 308 -66.63 -4.67 -5.57
C PHE A 308 -66.40 -5.54 -6.80
N VAL A 309 -65.26 -6.25 -6.81
CA VAL A 309 -64.92 -7.24 -7.82
C VAL A 309 -64.51 -8.51 -7.10
N LYS A 310 -65.13 -9.64 -7.46
CA LYS A 310 -64.79 -10.96 -6.92
C LYS A 310 -64.74 -11.99 -8.02
N GLY A 311 -63.57 -12.62 -8.15
CA GLY A 311 -63.36 -13.78 -9.03
C GLY A 311 -63.15 -15.04 -8.19
N LEU A 312 -63.75 -16.14 -8.64
CA LEU A 312 -63.47 -17.48 -8.11
C LEU A 312 -62.90 -18.34 -9.23
N VAL A 313 -61.70 -18.89 -9.03
CA VAL A 313 -61.06 -19.80 -9.97
C VAL A 313 -61.07 -21.21 -9.38
N ARG A 314 -61.82 -22.12 -10.01
CA ARG A 314 -61.86 -23.54 -9.65
C ARG A 314 -62.18 -24.41 -10.85
N SER A 315 -61.63 -25.62 -10.89
CA SER A 315 -62.12 -26.67 -11.79
C SER A 315 -63.49 -27.17 -11.33
N LYS A 316 -64.30 -27.68 -12.26
CA LYS A 316 -65.65 -28.20 -11.95
C LYS A 316 -65.57 -29.26 -10.84
N GLY A 317 -66.32 -29.05 -9.75
CA GLY A 317 -66.39 -29.97 -8.62
C GLY A 317 -65.16 -30.00 -7.70
N ARG A 318 -64.21 -29.06 -7.84
CA ARG A 318 -63.03 -28.94 -6.97
C ARG A 318 -63.10 -27.67 -6.12
N TYR A 319 -62.35 -27.67 -5.03
CA TYR A 319 -62.03 -26.46 -4.29
C TYR A 319 -61.09 -25.54 -5.10
N GLY A 320 -60.99 -24.26 -4.75
CA GLY A 320 -60.24 -23.29 -5.53
C GLY A 320 -59.94 -22.01 -4.76
N ALA A 321 -59.44 -21.00 -5.46
CA ALA A 321 -58.99 -19.74 -4.85
C ALA A 321 -59.88 -18.57 -5.28
N GLY A 322 -60.12 -17.67 -4.33
CA GLY A 322 -60.82 -16.41 -4.55
C GLY A 322 -59.85 -15.24 -4.52
N PHE A 323 -60.02 -14.32 -5.48
CA PHE A 323 -59.40 -13.00 -5.42
C PHE A 323 -60.49 -11.94 -5.43
N SER A 324 -60.40 -10.97 -4.54
CA SER A 324 -61.33 -9.85 -4.52
C SER A 324 -60.69 -8.53 -4.14
N LEU A 325 -61.26 -7.47 -4.71
CA LEU A 325 -61.00 -6.07 -4.38
C LEU A 325 -62.29 -5.52 -3.77
N GLY A 326 -62.17 -4.88 -2.62
CA GLY A 326 -63.34 -4.36 -1.94
C GLY A 326 -62.98 -3.45 -0.79
N TYR A 327 -63.99 -3.19 0.01
CA TYR A 327 -63.90 -2.21 1.07
C TYR A 327 -64.64 -2.72 2.30
N THR A 328 -64.13 -2.47 3.49
CA THR A 328 -64.85 -2.84 4.72
C THR A 328 -65.81 -1.74 5.13
N THR A 329 -66.85 -2.08 5.91
CA THR A 329 -67.51 -1.08 6.76
C THR A 329 -66.57 -0.66 7.89
N LYS A 330 -66.98 0.38 8.64
CA LYS A 330 -66.19 0.94 9.74
C LYS A 330 -65.62 -0.14 10.67
N GLN A 331 -64.39 0.07 11.10
CA GLN A 331 -63.70 -0.81 12.05
C GLN A 331 -63.74 -0.14 13.44
N GLY A 332 -64.13 -0.89 14.48
CA GLY A 332 -64.16 -0.38 15.87
C GLY A 332 -65.38 0.47 16.27
N ASN A 333 -65.33 1.08 17.45
CA ASN A 333 -66.43 1.86 18.02
C ASN A 333 -66.40 3.33 17.52
N GLY A 334 -67.57 3.92 17.26
CA GLY A 334 -67.73 5.32 16.85
C GLY A 334 -68.13 5.52 15.37
N ASP A 335 -67.99 6.76 14.90
CA ASP A 335 -68.25 7.18 13.51
C ASP A 335 -66.91 7.24 12.76
N GLY A 336 -66.52 6.11 12.18
CA GLY A 336 -65.26 5.94 11.46
C GLY A 336 -65.45 5.47 10.02
N PHE A 337 -64.34 5.39 9.29
CA PHE A 337 -64.29 4.88 7.92
C PHE A 337 -63.92 3.40 7.90
N GLY A 338 -64.22 2.75 6.78
CA GLY A 338 -63.67 1.44 6.48
C GLY A 338 -62.24 1.50 5.99
N ARG A 339 -61.79 0.39 5.39
CA ARG A 339 -60.47 0.30 4.76
C ARG A 339 -60.55 -0.43 3.42
N GLY A 340 -59.68 -0.03 2.50
CA GLY A 340 -59.51 -0.73 1.23
C GLY A 340 -58.84 -2.07 1.48
N ILE A 341 -59.37 -3.14 0.90
CA ILE A 341 -58.84 -4.49 1.08
C ILE A 341 -58.69 -5.20 -0.27
N ILE A 342 -57.47 -5.68 -0.50
CA ILE A 342 -57.20 -6.77 -1.44
C ILE A 342 -57.20 -8.07 -0.63
N ASN A 343 -58.03 -9.02 -1.04
CA ASN A 343 -58.20 -10.29 -0.33
C ASN A 343 -57.93 -11.48 -1.25
N LEU A 344 -57.05 -12.36 -0.79
CA LEU A 344 -56.89 -13.71 -1.32
C LEU A 344 -57.49 -14.69 -0.32
N ILE A 345 -58.44 -15.48 -0.77
CA ILE A 345 -59.09 -16.51 0.04
C ILE A 345 -58.73 -17.88 -0.52
N GLU A 346 -58.27 -18.76 0.34
CA GLU A 346 -58.02 -20.16 0.06
C GLU A 346 -59.17 -21.03 0.59
N ASP A 347 -59.35 -22.19 -0.01
CA ASP A 347 -60.38 -23.18 0.36
C ASP A 347 -60.18 -23.80 1.74
N ASN A 348 -58.95 -23.79 2.24
CA ASN A 348 -58.58 -24.21 3.59
C ASN A 348 -59.05 -23.25 4.70
N GLY A 349 -59.79 -22.19 4.35
CA GLY A 349 -60.32 -21.19 5.28
C GLY A 349 -59.32 -20.10 5.65
N THR A 350 -58.11 -20.10 5.08
CA THR A 350 -57.15 -19.03 5.27
C THR A 350 -57.41 -17.87 4.30
N SER A 351 -57.09 -16.66 4.74
CA SER A 351 -57.13 -15.47 3.90
C SER A 351 -55.88 -14.61 4.11
N LYS A 352 -55.41 -13.97 3.04
CA LYS A 352 -54.35 -12.97 3.09
C LYS A 352 -54.92 -11.62 2.64
N ASN A 353 -54.78 -10.64 3.52
CA ASN A 353 -55.36 -9.32 3.33
C ASN A 353 -54.26 -8.26 3.21
N TRP A 354 -54.40 -7.37 2.24
CA TRP A 354 -53.61 -6.14 2.15
C TRP A 354 -54.53 -4.96 2.37
N GLY A 355 -54.31 -4.27 3.49
CA GLY A 355 -55.11 -3.15 3.97
C GLY A 355 -54.51 -1.81 3.59
N PHE A 356 -55.34 -0.93 3.07
CA PHE A 356 -55.02 0.47 2.77
C PHE A 356 -55.84 1.35 3.71
N GLU A 357 -55.15 1.97 4.68
CA GLU A 357 -55.78 2.81 5.70
C GLU A 357 -55.77 4.29 5.28
N HIS A 358 -56.70 5.06 5.84
CA HIS A 358 -56.84 6.48 5.51
C HIS A 358 -55.71 7.37 6.04
N ASN A 359 -54.92 6.89 7.00
CA ASN A 359 -53.72 7.59 7.48
C ASN A 359 -52.50 7.38 6.56
N GLY A 360 -52.65 6.61 5.48
CA GLY A 360 -51.57 6.27 4.55
C GLY A 360 -50.82 4.98 4.90
N ASP A 361 -51.18 4.31 6.00
CA ASP A 361 -50.58 3.03 6.35
C ASP A 361 -51.00 1.93 5.38
N PHE A 362 -50.02 1.09 5.03
CA PHE A 362 -50.23 -0.12 4.25
C PHE A 362 -49.91 -1.36 5.09
N TYR A 363 -50.94 -2.12 5.46
CA TYR A 363 -50.79 -3.35 6.24
C TYR A 363 -50.80 -4.55 5.32
N SER A 364 -49.64 -5.15 5.10
CA SER A 364 -49.46 -6.33 4.25
C SER A 364 -49.55 -7.62 5.05
N ALA A 365 -50.35 -8.59 4.59
CA ALA A 365 -50.36 -9.96 5.15
C ALA A 365 -49.12 -10.79 4.78
N GLY A 366 -48.16 -10.22 4.06
CA GLY A 366 -46.90 -10.86 3.68
C GLY A 366 -45.78 -9.88 3.39
N ASP A 367 -44.65 -10.40 2.93
CA ASP A 367 -43.51 -9.59 2.48
C ASP A 367 -43.88 -8.74 1.25
N VAL A 368 -43.39 -7.51 1.22
CA VAL A 368 -43.49 -6.62 0.07
C VAL A 368 -42.13 -6.58 -0.60
N ARG A 369 -42.10 -6.92 -1.89
CA ARG A 369 -40.85 -7.01 -2.66
C ARG A 369 -40.76 -5.91 -3.70
N THR A 370 -39.58 -5.34 -3.85
CA THR A 370 -39.27 -4.41 -4.96
C THR A 370 -39.28 -5.15 -6.30
N SER A 371 -39.29 -4.42 -7.42
CA SER A 371 -39.14 -5.00 -8.77
C SER A 371 -37.81 -5.75 -8.97
N SER A 372 -36.79 -5.44 -8.16
CA SER A 372 -35.51 -6.16 -8.10
C SER A 372 -35.49 -7.35 -7.12
N GLY A 373 -36.63 -7.68 -6.51
CA GLY A 373 -36.78 -8.83 -5.61
C GLY A 373 -36.32 -8.61 -4.17
N LYS A 374 -36.05 -7.36 -3.74
CA LYS A 374 -35.64 -7.05 -2.36
C LYS A 374 -36.84 -7.02 -1.43
N SER A 375 -36.73 -7.71 -0.29
CA SER A 375 -37.77 -7.83 0.73
C SER A 375 -37.73 -6.65 1.70
N LEU A 376 -38.89 -6.00 1.93
CA LEU A 376 -39.01 -4.98 2.99
C LEU A 376 -38.82 -5.58 4.39
N ASN A 377 -39.14 -6.86 4.61
CA ASN A 377 -38.88 -7.54 5.90
C ASN A 377 -37.39 -7.66 6.25
N THR A 378 -36.50 -7.51 5.25
CA THR A 378 -35.04 -7.54 5.43
C THR A 378 -34.40 -6.15 5.24
N ALA A 379 -35.20 -5.10 5.08
CA ALA A 379 -34.70 -3.76 4.88
C ALA A 379 -34.21 -3.16 6.20
N THR A 380 -32.97 -2.73 6.22
CA THR A 380 -32.35 -2.07 7.37
C THR A 380 -33.00 -0.71 7.65
N GLN A 381 -33.46 -0.49 8.88
CA GLN A 381 -34.02 0.77 9.34
C GLN A 381 -32.98 1.59 10.13
N PHE A 382 -33.17 2.91 10.22
CA PHE A 382 -32.26 3.75 11.02
C PHE A 382 -32.20 3.34 12.49
N SER A 383 -33.31 2.84 13.05
CA SER A 383 -33.38 2.32 14.42
C SER A 383 -32.53 1.06 14.66
N ASP A 384 -32.15 0.35 13.60
CA ASP A 384 -31.31 -0.84 13.72
C ASP A 384 -29.83 -0.46 13.99
N PHE A 385 -29.44 0.77 13.66
CA PHE A 385 -28.12 1.30 13.95
C PHE A 385 -28.09 1.91 15.36
N ILE A 386 -27.06 1.59 16.14
CA ILE A 386 -26.90 2.11 17.50
C ILE A 386 -25.69 3.03 17.54
N TYR A 387 -25.88 4.26 18.04
CA TYR A 387 -24.82 5.19 18.41
C TYR A 387 -24.77 5.37 19.92
N GLN A 388 -23.59 5.27 20.52
CA GLN A 388 -23.35 5.53 21.94
C GLN A 388 -22.03 6.28 22.13
N LYS A 389 -22.03 7.31 22.99
CA LYS A 389 -20.82 7.99 23.45
C LYS A 389 -20.51 7.53 24.87
N ILE A 390 -19.34 6.93 25.08
CA ILE A 390 -18.92 6.36 26.37
C ILE A 390 -17.54 6.90 26.69
N GLY A 391 -17.46 7.92 27.56
CA GLY A 391 -16.21 8.63 27.80
C GLY A 391 -15.66 9.23 26.50
N ASN A 392 -14.40 8.90 26.19
CA ASN A 392 -13.72 9.33 24.95
C ASN A 392 -14.06 8.46 23.73
N PHE A 393 -14.95 7.48 23.88
CA PHE A 393 -15.32 6.58 22.79
C PHE A 393 -16.59 7.03 22.08
N GLU A 394 -16.58 6.95 20.75
CA GLU A 394 -17.81 6.88 19.97
C GLU A 394 -18.01 5.45 19.46
N VAL A 395 -19.16 4.85 19.74
CA VAL A 395 -19.49 3.47 19.41
C VAL A 395 -20.64 3.46 18.40
N ARG A 396 -20.43 2.83 17.24
CA ARG A 396 -21.45 2.60 16.22
C ARG A 396 -21.62 1.11 16.00
N LYS A 397 -22.81 0.58 16.25
CA LYS A 397 -23.17 -0.82 15.98
C LYS A 397 -24.11 -0.90 14.79
N TYR A 398 -23.79 -1.81 13.88
CA TYR A 398 -24.49 -2.06 12.65
C TYR A 398 -25.33 -3.35 12.79
N PRO A 399 -26.46 -3.45 12.06
CA PRO A 399 -27.42 -4.56 12.22
C PRO A 399 -26.85 -5.92 11.82
N ASP A 400 -25.93 -5.90 10.85
CA ASP A 400 -25.17 -7.05 10.38
C ASP A 400 -24.23 -7.63 11.43
N GLY A 401 -24.01 -6.94 12.56
CA GLY A 401 -23.09 -7.33 13.64
C GLY A 401 -21.75 -6.58 13.63
N THR A 402 -21.51 -5.69 12.65
CA THR A 402 -20.31 -4.87 12.58
C THR A 402 -20.34 -3.77 13.65
N MET A 403 -19.21 -3.46 14.26
CA MET A 403 -19.06 -2.38 15.22
C MET A 403 -17.84 -1.55 14.88
N ILE A 404 -18.00 -0.24 14.96
CA ILE A 404 -16.92 0.74 14.85
C ILE A 404 -16.82 1.45 16.20
N GLN A 405 -15.61 1.53 16.74
CA GLN A 405 -15.32 2.34 17.91
C GLN A 405 -14.19 3.31 17.58
N THR A 406 -14.36 4.59 17.90
CA THR A 406 -13.24 5.53 17.95
C THR A 406 -12.84 5.76 19.40
N ASN A 407 -11.57 6.10 19.64
CA ASN A 407 -11.08 6.52 20.94
C ASN A 407 -10.01 7.60 20.77
N THR A 408 -9.87 8.49 21.75
CA THR A 408 -8.74 9.40 21.83
C THR A 408 -8.04 9.24 23.18
N VAL A 409 -6.74 8.95 23.13
CA VAL A 409 -5.87 8.85 24.30
C VAL A 409 -4.95 10.06 24.31
N ASN A 410 -5.00 10.82 25.40
CA ASN A 410 -4.24 12.05 25.55
C ASN A 410 -2.88 11.77 26.20
N PHE A 411 -1.80 12.21 25.56
CA PHE A 411 -0.45 12.18 26.13
C PHE A 411 -0.06 13.60 26.52
N ARG A 412 0.15 13.82 27.82
CA ARG A 412 0.53 15.11 28.41
C ARG A 412 1.82 14.93 29.20
N GLY A 413 2.85 15.72 28.90
CA GLY A 413 4.15 15.61 29.59
C GLY A 413 5.06 14.47 29.11
N GLY A 414 4.88 14.00 27.87
CA GLY A 414 5.74 13.00 27.23
C GLY A 414 5.25 11.55 27.39
N TYR A 415 5.99 10.62 26.78
CA TYR A 415 5.78 9.17 26.91
C TYR A 415 7.14 8.48 26.95
N SER A 416 7.18 7.28 27.50
CA SER A 416 8.40 6.47 27.51
C SER A 416 8.47 5.63 26.23
N HIS A 417 9.50 5.87 25.40
CA HIS A 417 9.93 4.92 24.39
C HIS A 417 10.24 3.59 25.10
N GLY A 418 9.88 2.46 24.53
CA GLY A 418 10.04 1.16 25.20
C GLY A 418 8.77 0.65 25.85
N THR A 419 7.79 1.52 26.08
CA THR A 419 6.67 1.19 26.95
C THR A 419 5.47 0.67 26.18
N VAL A 420 4.91 -0.42 26.69
CA VAL A 420 3.65 -0.98 26.21
C VAL A 420 2.50 -0.24 26.89
N TYR A 421 1.65 0.39 26.09
CA TYR A 421 0.43 1.05 26.53
C TYR A 421 -0.77 0.14 26.29
N SER A 422 -1.85 0.39 27.03
CA SER A 422 -3.11 -0.31 26.83
C SER A 422 -4.33 0.48 27.28
N PHE A 423 -5.48 0.18 26.67
CA PHE A 423 -6.78 0.61 27.16
C PHE A 423 -7.84 -0.48 26.89
N ASN A 424 -8.97 -0.38 27.58
CA ASN A 424 -10.13 -1.22 27.34
C ASN A 424 -11.09 -0.56 26.35
N TRP A 425 -11.65 -1.32 25.42
CA TRP A 425 -12.73 -0.88 24.55
C TRP A 425 -13.99 -0.59 25.39
N ALA A 426 -14.71 0.48 25.05
CA ALA A 426 -15.96 0.82 25.75
C ALA A 426 -17.01 -0.29 25.64
N VAL A 427 -17.08 -0.96 24.49
CA VAL A 427 -17.83 -2.21 24.31
C VAL A 427 -16.88 -3.28 23.80
N SER A 428 -16.91 -4.47 24.40
CA SER A 428 -16.07 -5.57 23.92
C SER A 428 -16.49 -6.03 22.53
N PHE A 429 -15.51 -6.23 21.65
CA PHE A 429 -15.66 -6.94 20.40
C PHE A 429 -15.68 -8.46 20.62
N VAL A 430 -16.27 -9.22 19.69
CA VAL A 430 -16.30 -10.69 19.71
C VAL A 430 -14.88 -11.28 19.61
N SER A 431 -13.98 -10.60 18.91
CA SER A 431 -12.55 -10.94 18.75
C SER A 431 -11.73 -9.66 18.67
N ALA A 432 -10.40 -9.77 18.66
CA ALA A 432 -9.53 -8.60 18.45
C ALA A 432 -9.95 -7.84 17.18
N PRO A 433 -10.29 -6.54 17.29
CA PRO A 433 -10.69 -5.74 16.12
C PRO A 433 -9.47 -5.38 15.27
N MET A 434 -9.74 -4.96 14.04
CA MET A 434 -8.75 -4.23 13.24
C MET A 434 -8.65 -2.80 13.78
N VAL A 435 -7.44 -2.29 14.01
CA VAL A 435 -7.22 -0.98 14.62
C VAL A 435 -6.32 -0.13 13.73
N PHE A 436 -6.67 1.14 13.60
CA PHE A 436 -5.89 2.17 12.94
C PHE A 436 -5.60 3.28 13.95
N GLY A 437 -4.32 3.58 14.16
CA GLY A 437 -3.87 4.68 15.01
C GLY A 437 -3.34 5.84 14.17
N SER A 438 -3.62 7.07 14.61
CA SER A 438 -3.01 8.29 14.07
C SER A 438 -2.71 9.27 15.20
N SER A 439 -1.51 9.88 15.18
CA SER A 439 -1.14 10.92 16.12
C SER A 439 -1.56 12.30 15.64
N LYS A 440 -2.07 13.14 16.55
CA LYS A 440 -2.36 14.56 16.30
C LYS A 440 -1.66 15.42 17.34
N ALA A 441 -0.82 16.34 16.87
CA ALA A 441 -0.16 17.33 17.72
C ALA A 441 -1.16 18.38 18.22
N ILE A 442 -0.97 18.89 19.45
CA ILE A 442 -1.83 19.95 20.02
C ILE A 442 -1.30 21.35 19.70
N GLN A 443 -0.01 21.47 19.38
CA GLN A 443 0.64 22.69 18.95
C GLN A 443 1.43 22.43 17.66
N ASP A 444 1.78 23.49 16.94
CA ASP A 444 2.57 23.38 15.71
C ASP A 444 4.00 22.93 16.04
N PHE A 445 4.28 21.65 15.80
CA PHE A 445 5.61 21.06 15.86
C PHE A 445 6.06 20.68 14.45
N SER A 446 7.32 21.00 14.12
CA SER A 446 7.89 20.79 12.79
C SER A 446 8.04 19.31 12.41
N PHE A 447 8.07 18.39 13.39
CA PHE A 447 8.16 16.95 13.18
C PHE A 447 7.51 16.16 14.32
N VAL A 448 6.39 15.47 14.06
CA VAL A 448 5.80 14.47 14.97
C VAL A 448 5.66 13.16 14.22
N ASP A 449 6.78 12.45 14.03
CA ASP A 449 6.77 11.11 13.42
C ASP A 449 6.58 10.06 14.52
N ARG A 450 5.34 9.95 15.02
CA ARG A 450 4.96 8.99 16.07
C ARG A 450 4.14 7.86 15.47
N SER A 451 4.75 6.68 15.38
CA SER A 451 4.08 5.49 14.86
C SER A 451 3.55 4.61 15.98
N GLN A 452 2.30 4.22 15.86
CA GLN A 452 1.69 3.19 16.70
C GLN A 452 1.92 1.81 16.09
N MET A 453 2.33 0.85 16.91
CA MET A 453 2.47 -0.55 16.50
C MET A 453 1.59 -1.47 17.35
N ASP A 454 0.72 -2.23 16.69
CA ASP A 454 -0.19 -3.19 17.33
C ASP A 454 0.56 -4.38 17.93
N ILE A 455 0.27 -4.73 19.19
CA ILE A 455 0.76 -5.97 19.79
C ILE A 455 -0.31 -7.06 19.61
N LYS A 456 -0.37 -7.64 18.41
CA LYS A 456 -1.40 -8.60 18.01
C LYS A 456 -1.55 -9.81 18.95
N THR A 457 -0.46 -10.28 19.53
CA THR A 457 -0.45 -11.45 20.43
C THR A 457 -1.03 -11.14 21.81
N LYS A 458 -1.17 -9.87 22.18
CA LYS A 458 -1.66 -9.44 23.50
C LYS A 458 -3.05 -8.80 23.44
N SER A 459 -3.37 -8.12 22.34
CA SER A 459 -4.67 -7.51 22.10
C SER A 459 -5.78 -8.53 21.88
N ASN A 460 -6.95 -8.27 22.45
CA ASN A 460 -8.14 -9.12 22.34
C ASN A 460 -9.41 -8.25 22.14
N GLY A 461 -10.59 -8.86 22.21
CA GLY A 461 -11.86 -8.14 21.98
C GLY A 461 -12.17 -7.07 23.03
N SER A 462 -11.58 -7.15 24.22
CA SER A 462 -11.85 -6.23 25.33
C SER A 462 -10.72 -5.23 25.56
N THR A 463 -9.47 -5.65 25.41
CA THR A 463 -8.29 -4.82 25.71
C THR A 463 -7.38 -4.74 24.51
N TYR A 464 -6.90 -3.52 24.23
CA TYR A 464 -5.97 -3.25 23.16
C TYR A 464 -4.62 -2.81 23.72
N TYR A 465 -3.55 -3.45 23.24
CA TYR A 465 -2.16 -3.21 23.59
C TYR A 465 -1.38 -2.72 22.38
N TYR A 466 -0.56 -1.70 22.58
CA TYR A 466 0.25 -1.11 21.53
C TYR A 466 1.57 -0.55 22.09
N TYR A 467 2.55 -0.40 21.20
CA TYR A 467 3.79 0.31 21.47
C TYR A 467 3.84 1.59 20.65
N LEU A 468 4.51 2.61 21.18
CA LEU A 468 4.76 3.87 20.50
C LEU A 468 6.23 3.95 20.08
N TYR A 469 6.48 4.01 18.77
CA TYR A 469 7.82 4.16 18.21
C TYR A 469 8.10 5.64 17.89
N ASP A 470 9.29 6.11 18.29
CA ASP A 470 9.83 7.45 18.03
C ASP A 470 11.25 7.32 17.48
N PRO A 471 11.56 7.85 16.29
CA PRO A 471 12.92 7.92 15.77
C PRO A 471 13.76 9.10 16.34
N GLY A 472 13.21 9.98 17.18
CA GLY A 472 13.99 10.91 18.01
C GLY A 472 13.64 12.40 17.87
N ALA A 473 12.40 12.81 18.18
CA ALA A 473 12.02 14.23 18.24
C ALA A 473 11.38 14.66 19.58
N GLU A 474 11.34 15.98 19.80
CA GLU A 474 11.00 16.67 21.04
C GLU A 474 9.66 16.28 21.70
N GLN A 475 9.60 16.47 23.03
CA GLN A 475 8.51 16.05 23.91
C GLN A 475 7.46 17.16 24.07
N GLY A 476 6.45 17.17 23.19
CA GLY A 476 5.25 18.01 23.32
C GLY A 476 4.00 17.22 23.66
N ASP A 477 2.91 17.91 24.01
CA ASP A 477 1.59 17.31 24.24
C ASP A 477 0.91 16.92 22.92
N TRP A 478 0.28 15.74 22.88
CA TRP A 478 -0.36 15.22 21.68
C TRP A 478 -1.46 14.19 22.00
N ASP A 479 -2.27 13.87 21.00
CA ASP A 479 -3.37 12.92 21.11
C ASP A 479 -3.17 11.74 20.15
N MET A 480 -3.37 10.52 20.64
CA MET A 480 -3.48 9.34 19.79
C MET A 480 -4.95 9.04 19.53
N GLN A 481 -5.34 9.08 18.26
CA GLN A 481 -6.68 8.75 17.82
C GLN A 481 -6.70 7.33 17.28
N PHE A 482 -7.65 6.53 17.75
CA PHE A 482 -7.84 5.15 17.34
C PHE A 482 -9.18 5.00 16.65
N LEU A 483 -9.19 4.27 15.54
CA LEU A 483 -10.38 3.75 14.88
C LEU A 483 -10.29 2.22 14.90
N ALA A 484 -11.30 1.56 15.45
CA ALA A 484 -11.39 0.11 15.48
C ALA A 484 -12.64 -0.39 14.77
N ILE A 485 -12.47 -1.44 13.97
CA ILE A 485 -13.54 -2.10 13.23
C ILE A 485 -13.53 -3.59 13.61
N GLY A 486 -14.68 -4.10 14.06
CA GLY A 486 -14.84 -5.49 14.46
C GLY A 486 -16.30 -5.91 14.57
N ARG A 487 -16.57 -6.97 15.33
CA ARG A 487 -17.92 -7.52 15.51
C ARG A 487 -18.40 -7.32 16.94
N TRP A 488 -19.67 -6.93 17.14
CA TRP A 488 -20.30 -6.87 18.48
C TRP A 488 -21.22 -8.07 18.78
N LYS A 489 -21.59 -8.82 17.74
CA LYS A 489 -22.28 -10.10 17.82
C LYS A 489 -21.76 -11.02 16.70
N ARG A 490 -21.92 -12.33 16.90
CA ARG A 490 -21.52 -13.33 15.89
C ARG A 490 -22.36 -13.15 14.63
#